data_AF-A0A383CCC5-F1
#
_entry.id   AF-A0A383CCC5-F1
#
_cell.length_a   1.000
_cell.length_b   1.000
_cell.length_c   1.000
_cell.angle_alpha   90.00
_cell.angle_beta   90.00
_cell.angle_gamma   90.00
#
_symmetry.space_group_name_H-M   'P 1'
#
loop_
_entity.id
_entity.type
_entity.pdbx_description
1 polymer ?
#
loop_
_entity_poly.entity_id
_entity_poly.type
_entity_poly.pdbx_seq_one_letter_code
_entity_poly.pdbx_strand_id
1 'polypeptide(L)'
;QGHSLFAALTVLSILLVVAATVIYLVEYQAQPTSFASIPQSLWWAISTMATVGYGDMTPITPIGRLFGGLAMVFGIAMFAVPAGILASGFAEELRKRDFVVNWQSVARVPLFARLDAISIASVAQLLKPRSVSANQAIVRRGDIADSMYFIMEGEVEVDLTPSPIRLKQGDYFGEIALVDNIRRTATVFSLTDCRLLVLETVDFGRLTDQIPELKEEITRTAEERRSVS
;
A
#
# COMPACT_ATOMS: atom_id res chain seq x y z
N GLN A 1 -11.50 1.61 3.53
CA GLN A 1 -11.10 0.45 4.36
C GLN A 1 -11.92 0.32 5.65
N GLY A 2 -12.37 1.40 6.31
CA GLY A 2 -13.22 1.29 7.52
C GLY A 2 -14.56 0.56 7.32
N HIS A 3 -15.20 0.72 6.15
CA HIS A 3 -16.49 0.07 5.86
C HIS A 3 -16.43 -1.46 5.79
N SER A 4 -15.32 -2.05 5.33
CA SER A 4 -15.18 -3.51 5.23
C SER A 4 -15.00 -4.17 6.60
N LEU A 5 -14.32 -3.50 7.53
CA LEU A 5 -14.18 -3.97 8.90
C LEU A 5 -15.52 -3.93 9.64
N PHE A 6 -16.27 -2.83 9.49
CA PHE A 6 -17.59 -2.70 10.10
C PHE A 6 -18.59 -3.74 9.55
N ALA A 7 -18.58 -3.99 8.24
CA ALA A 7 -19.39 -5.03 7.62
C ALA A 7 -19.04 -6.43 8.17
N ALA A 8 -17.74 -6.74 8.31
CA ALA A 8 -17.30 -8.02 8.88
C ALA A 8 -17.76 -8.19 10.33
N LEU A 9 -17.64 -7.16 11.18
CA LEU A 9 -18.13 -7.21 12.56
C LEU A 9 -19.64 -7.42 12.63
N THR A 10 -20.40 -6.75 11.75
CA THR A 10 -21.86 -6.90 11.68
C THR A 10 -22.26 -8.32 11.32
N VAL A 11 -21.62 -8.91 10.30
CA VAL A 11 -21.88 -10.30 9.89
C VAL A 11 -21.53 -11.28 11.01
N LEU A 12 -20.47 -11.03 11.78
CA LEU A 12 -20.06 -11.87 12.90
C LEU A 12 -21.12 -11.88 14.01
N SER A 13 -21.63 -10.71 14.39
CA SER A 13 -22.68 -10.61 15.41
C SER A 13 -23.95 -11.37 15.01
N ILE A 14 -24.35 -11.30 13.74
CA ILE A 14 -25.51 -12.04 13.22
C ILE A 14 -25.25 -13.55 13.29
N LEU A 15 -24.08 -14.01 12.82
CA LEU A 15 -23.72 -15.43 12.83
C LEU A 15 -23.70 -16.01 14.25
N LEU A 16 -23.16 -15.29 15.23
CA LEU A 16 -23.13 -15.71 16.63
C LEU A 16 -24.54 -15.87 17.22
N VAL A 17 -25.44 -14.92 16.96
CA VAL A 17 -26.82 -14.97 17.45
C VAL A 17 -27.60 -16.11 16.78
N VAL A 18 -27.40 -16.32 15.47
CA VAL A 18 -28.01 -17.44 14.72
C VAL A 18 -27.52 -18.77 15.26
N ALA A 19 -26.21 -18.93 15.45
CA ALA A 19 -25.62 -20.15 15.99
C ALA A 19 -26.12 -20.45 17.41
N ALA A 20 -26.19 -19.43 18.28
CA ALA A 20 -26.73 -19.53 19.63
C ALA A 20 -28.22 -19.94 19.63
N THR A 21 -29.00 -19.37 18.72
CA THR A 21 -30.44 -19.67 18.62
C THR A 21 -30.68 -21.09 18.12
N VAL A 22 -29.98 -21.50 17.06
CA VAL A 22 -30.14 -22.85 16.49
C VAL A 22 -29.69 -23.92 17.48
N ILE A 23 -28.55 -23.74 18.15
CA ILE A 23 -28.08 -24.74 19.10
C ILE A 23 -28.97 -24.84 20.33
N TYR A 24 -29.51 -23.71 20.82
CA TYR A 24 -30.51 -23.69 21.88
C TYR A 24 -31.72 -24.53 21.50
N LEU A 25 -32.29 -24.31 20.30
CA LEU A 25 -33.47 -25.03 19.84
C LEU A 25 -33.23 -26.53 19.68
N VAL A 26 -32.02 -26.95 19.31
CA VAL A 26 -31.67 -28.35 19.09
C VAL A 26 -31.31 -29.08 20.39
N GLU A 27 -30.56 -28.44 21.28
CA GLU A 27 -29.98 -29.09 22.47
C GLU A 27 -30.79 -28.86 23.76
N TYR A 28 -31.69 -27.88 23.82
CA TYR A 28 -32.46 -27.58 25.05
C TYR A 28 -33.19 -28.81 25.61
N GLN A 29 -33.80 -29.63 24.75
CA GLN A 29 -34.51 -30.83 25.20
C GLN A 29 -33.59 -31.90 25.79
N ALA A 30 -32.36 -32.00 25.28
CA ALA A 30 -31.37 -33.00 25.73
C ALA A 30 -30.55 -32.50 26.92
N GLN A 31 -30.31 -31.19 27.01
CA GLN A 31 -29.41 -30.55 27.98
C GLN A 31 -29.97 -29.19 28.46
N PRO A 32 -31.09 -29.16 29.21
CA PRO A 32 -31.74 -27.91 29.60
C PRO A 32 -30.92 -27.08 30.61
N THR A 33 -29.96 -27.67 31.30
CA THR A 33 -29.04 -26.98 32.22
C THR A 33 -27.89 -26.29 31.50
N SER A 34 -27.34 -26.93 30.47
CA SER A 34 -26.24 -26.38 29.67
C SER A 34 -26.75 -25.34 28.68
N PHE A 35 -27.81 -25.65 27.92
CA PHE A 35 -28.40 -24.77 26.91
C PHE A 35 -29.70 -24.15 27.43
N ALA A 36 -29.70 -23.50 28.60
CA ALA A 36 -30.94 -23.05 29.25
C ALA A 36 -31.59 -21.83 28.58
N SER A 37 -30.81 -21.01 27.85
CA SER A 37 -31.30 -19.81 27.17
C SER A 37 -30.43 -19.43 25.96
N ILE A 38 -30.94 -18.56 25.08
CA ILE A 38 -30.16 -18.03 23.94
C ILE A 38 -28.91 -17.27 24.40
N PRO A 39 -28.95 -16.37 25.40
CA PRO A 39 -27.73 -15.71 25.90
C PRO A 39 -26.69 -16.68 26.46
N GLN A 40 -27.10 -17.75 27.14
CA GLN A 40 -26.16 -18.78 27.59
C GLN A 40 -25.59 -19.60 26.42
N SER A 41 -26.41 -19.87 25.39
CA SER A 41 -25.96 -20.55 24.16
C SER A 41 -25.03 -19.66 23.33
N LEU A 42 -25.10 -18.34 23.50
CA LEU A 42 -24.17 -17.38 22.88
C LEU A 42 -22.75 -17.56 23.40
N TRP A 43 -22.56 -17.91 24.68
CA TRP A 43 -21.25 -18.25 25.23
C TRP A 43 -20.60 -19.42 24.49
N TRP A 44 -21.39 -20.48 24.23
CA TRP A 44 -20.93 -21.61 23.41
C TRP A 44 -20.60 -21.19 21.98
N ALA A 45 -21.44 -20.37 21.34
CA ALA A 45 -21.20 -19.90 19.99
C ALA A 45 -19.91 -19.07 19.90
N ILE A 46 -19.67 -18.16 20.85
CA ILE A 46 -18.45 -17.35 20.93
C ILE A 46 -17.23 -18.24 21.13
N SER A 47 -17.22 -19.12 22.14
CA SER A 47 -16.05 -19.96 22.44
C SER A 47 -15.75 -20.97 21.35
N THR A 48 -16.77 -21.48 20.66
CA THR A 48 -16.63 -22.43 19.54
C THR A 48 -16.14 -21.74 18.27
N MET A 49 -16.78 -20.63 17.87
CA MET A 49 -16.42 -19.92 16.63
C MET A 49 -15.10 -19.16 16.75
N ALA A 50 -14.73 -18.72 17.97
CA ALA A 50 -13.40 -18.18 18.27
C ALA A 50 -12.32 -19.26 18.46
N THR A 51 -12.64 -20.53 18.20
CA THR A 51 -11.71 -21.67 18.28
C THR A 51 -11.10 -21.93 19.66
N VAL A 52 -11.73 -21.43 20.75
CA VAL A 52 -11.27 -21.62 22.14
C VAL A 52 -11.67 -22.99 22.68
N GLY A 53 -12.96 -23.33 22.60
CA GLY A 53 -13.48 -24.65 22.95
C GLY A 53 -13.20 -25.10 24.39
N TYR A 54 -13.69 -24.37 25.40
CA TYR A 54 -13.51 -24.71 26.82
C TYR A 54 -14.00 -26.12 27.21
N GLY A 55 -14.96 -26.67 26.47
CA GLY A 55 -15.51 -28.02 26.71
C GLY A 55 -16.54 -28.11 27.83
N ASP A 56 -16.88 -26.97 28.44
CA ASP A 56 -17.93 -26.79 29.45
C ASP A 56 -19.35 -26.97 28.87
N MET A 57 -19.54 -26.62 27.60
CA MET A 57 -20.78 -26.80 26.86
C MET A 57 -20.48 -27.44 25.51
N THR A 58 -21.12 -28.57 25.19
CA THR A 58 -20.97 -29.22 23.87
C THR A 58 -22.29 -29.87 23.42
N PRO A 59 -22.59 -29.88 22.10
CA PRO A 59 -23.75 -30.57 21.57
C PRO A 59 -23.62 -32.09 21.74
N ILE A 60 -24.65 -32.75 22.27
CA ILE A 60 -24.68 -34.22 22.39
C ILE A 60 -25.59 -34.87 21.36
N THR A 61 -26.52 -34.12 20.75
CA THR A 61 -27.40 -34.66 19.72
C THR A 61 -26.66 -34.81 18.38
N PRO A 62 -27.04 -35.79 17.53
CA PRO A 62 -26.44 -35.93 16.20
C PRO A 62 -26.57 -34.67 15.33
N ILE A 63 -27.74 -34.03 15.37
CA ILE A 63 -28.02 -32.80 14.63
C ILE A 63 -27.21 -31.63 15.19
N GLY A 64 -27.14 -31.48 16.52
CA GLY A 64 -26.36 -30.44 17.18
C GLY A 64 -24.86 -30.56 16.88
N ARG A 65 -24.33 -31.80 16.81
CA ARG A 65 -22.93 -32.05 16.43
C ARG A 65 -22.66 -31.69 14.97
N LEU A 66 -23.56 -32.04 14.05
CA LEU A 66 -23.44 -31.66 12.64
C LEU A 66 -23.43 -30.13 12.49
N PHE A 67 -24.37 -29.45 13.15
CA PHE A 67 -24.45 -27.99 13.15
C PHE A 67 -23.20 -27.36 13.79
N GLY A 68 -22.73 -27.88 14.92
CA GLY A 68 -21.51 -27.43 15.58
C GLY A 68 -20.28 -27.54 14.68
N GLY A 69 -20.15 -28.64 13.94
CA GLY A 69 -19.08 -28.79 12.94
C GLY A 69 -19.13 -27.73 11.85
N LEU A 70 -20.32 -27.43 11.31
CA LEU A 70 -20.49 -26.35 10.33
C LEU A 70 -20.16 -24.98 10.94
N ALA A 71 -20.64 -24.70 12.15
CA ALA A 71 -20.37 -23.44 12.86
C ALA A 71 -18.86 -23.21 13.08
N MET A 72 -18.09 -24.26 13.39
CA MET A 72 -16.63 -24.18 13.51
C MET A 72 -15.97 -23.76 12.18
N VAL A 73 -16.38 -24.34 11.05
CA VAL A 73 -15.86 -23.98 9.72
C VAL A 73 -16.14 -22.51 9.40
N PHE A 74 -17.37 -22.05 9.66
CA PHE A 74 -17.73 -20.64 9.48
C PHE A 74 -16.96 -19.71 10.43
N GLY A 75 -16.69 -20.13 11.67
CA GLY A 75 -15.86 -19.39 12.61
C GLY A 75 -14.46 -19.12 12.07
N ILE A 76 -13.76 -20.17 11.61
CA ILE A 76 -12.43 -20.06 11.01
C ILE A 76 -12.45 -19.15 9.77
N ALA A 77 -13.41 -19.38 8.86
CA ALA A 77 -13.55 -18.58 7.64
C ALA A 77 -13.79 -17.10 7.95
N MET A 78 -14.54 -16.81 9.01
CA MET A 78 -14.86 -15.45 9.42
C MET A 78 -13.64 -14.72 9.98
N PHE A 79 -12.82 -15.36 10.83
CA PHE A 79 -11.60 -14.74 11.35
C PHE A 79 -10.50 -14.59 10.29
N ALA A 80 -10.51 -15.42 9.25
CA ALA A 80 -9.58 -15.32 8.14
C ALA A 80 -9.70 -14.00 7.35
N VAL A 81 -10.91 -13.43 7.23
CA VAL A 81 -11.12 -12.21 6.44
C VAL A 81 -10.48 -10.97 7.08
N PRO A 82 -10.75 -10.60 8.36
CA PRO A 82 -10.07 -9.48 9.00
C PRO A 82 -8.56 -9.70 9.10
N ALA A 83 -8.11 -10.93 9.42
CA ALA A 83 -6.68 -11.26 9.47
C ALA A 83 -6.01 -11.06 8.10
N GLY A 84 -6.65 -11.50 7.02
CA GLY A 84 -6.18 -11.30 5.65
C GLY A 84 -6.14 -9.82 5.23
N ILE A 85 -7.15 -9.03 5.62
CA ILE A 85 -7.17 -7.58 5.39
C ILE A 85 -5.98 -6.92 6.11
N LEU A 86 -5.77 -7.22 7.40
CA LEU A 86 -4.66 -6.68 8.17
C LEU A 86 -3.30 -7.10 7.59
N ALA A 87 -3.15 -8.38 7.22
CA ALA A 87 -1.93 -8.89 6.59
C ALA A 87 -1.64 -8.19 5.26
N SER A 88 -2.65 -8.00 4.41
CA SER A 88 -2.51 -7.28 3.14
C SER A 88 -2.16 -5.80 3.34
N GLY A 89 -2.76 -5.13 4.34
CA GLY A 89 -2.45 -3.75 4.68
C GLY A 89 -1.02 -3.59 5.20
N PHE A 90 -0.55 -4.53 6.02
CA PHE A 90 0.83 -4.56 6.49
C PHE A 90 1.82 -4.87 5.35
N ALA A 91 1.50 -5.82 4.48
CA ALA A 91 2.32 -6.12 3.30
C ALA A 91 2.45 -4.93 2.36
N GLU A 92 1.38 -4.15 2.18
CA GLU A 92 1.42 -2.92 1.39
C GLU A 92 2.28 -1.83 2.04
N GLU A 93 2.20 -1.68 3.36
CA GLU A 93 3.03 -0.74 4.11
C GLU A 93 4.51 -1.15 4.09
N LEU A 94 4.80 -2.45 4.19
CA LEU A 94 6.16 -2.98 4.01
C LEU A 94 6.66 -2.75 2.58
N ARG A 95 5.84 -3.00 1.55
CA ARG A 95 6.19 -2.71 0.14
C ARG A 95 6.57 -1.24 -0.07
N LYS A 96 5.89 -0.32 0.64
CA LYS A 96 6.24 1.11 0.63
C LYS A 96 7.56 1.42 1.33
N ARG A 97 7.93 0.65 2.37
CA ARG A 97 9.16 0.81 3.14
C ARG A 97 10.37 0.08 2.53
N ASP A 98 10.15 -1.00 1.79
CA ASP A 98 11.20 -1.84 1.21
C ASP A 98 11.84 -1.27 -0.06
N PHE A 99 11.42 -0.10 -0.53
CA PHE A 99 12.25 0.67 -1.44
C PHE A 99 13.37 1.38 -0.65
N VAL A 100 14.28 0.57 -0.10
CA VAL A 100 15.55 1.07 0.45
C VAL A 100 16.38 1.54 -0.74
N VAL A 101 16.80 2.80 -0.73
CA VAL A 101 17.70 3.35 -1.76
C VAL A 101 19.05 2.66 -1.61
N ASN A 102 19.22 1.56 -2.33
CA ASN A 102 20.51 0.87 -2.43
C ASN A 102 21.29 1.39 -3.63
N TRP A 103 22.61 1.24 -3.59
CA TRP A 103 23.51 1.70 -4.65
C TRP A 103 23.13 1.14 -6.03
N GLN A 104 22.59 -0.08 -6.09
CA GLN A 104 22.16 -0.74 -7.33
C GLN A 104 20.95 -0.04 -7.97
N SER A 105 20.04 0.50 -7.15
CA SER A 105 18.88 1.24 -7.64
C SER A 105 19.33 2.58 -8.24
N VAL A 106 20.25 3.27 -7.57
CA VAL A 106 20.80 4.54 -8.08
C VAL A 106 21.60 4.33 -9.36
N ALA A 107 22.42 3.28 -9.43
CA ALA A 107 23.22 2.95 -10.61
C ALA A 107 22.40 2.57 -11.85
N ARG A 108 21.13 2.21 -11.70
CA ARG A 108 20.23 1.92 -12.83
C ARG A 108 19.71 3.17 -13.52
N VAL A 109 19.75 4.33 -12.87
CA VAL A 109 19.38 5.59 -13.51
C VAL A 109 20.51 5.95 -14.48
N PRO A 110 20.25 6.06 -15.80
CA PRO A 110 21.30 6.34 -16.80
C PRO A 110 22.11 7.59 -16.46
N LEU A 111 21.48 8.57 -15.82
CA LEU A 111 22.09 9.80 -15.35
C LEU A 111 23.25 9.58 -14.36
N PHE A 112 23.19 8.54 -13.53
CA PHE A 112 24.21 8.24 -12.51
C PHE A 112 25.17 7.12 -12.94
N ALA A 113 25.00 6.54 -14.13
CA ALA A 113 25.76 5.38 -14.58
C ALA A 113 27.27 5.64 -14.77
N ARG A 114 27.68 6.92 -14.90
CA ARG A 114 29.08 7.34 -15.08
C ARG A 114 29.79 7.68 -13.77
N LEU A 115 29.07 7.67 -12.65
CA LEU A 115 29.63 8.00 -11.35
C LEU A 115 30.42 6.83 -10.76
N ASP A 116 31.46 7.15 -10.01
CA ASP A 116 32.19 6.16 -9.24
C ASP A 116 31.38 5.70 -8.01
N ALA A 117 31.79 4.57 -7.42
CA ALA A 117 31.05 3.96 -6.31
C ALA A 117 30.90 4.90 -5.10
N ILE A 118 31.89 5.77 -4.84
CA ILE A 118 31.86 6.70 -3.71
C ILE A 118 30.83 7.81 -3.97
N SER A 119 30.82 8.41 -5.16
CA SER A 119 29.83 9.42 -5.52
C SER A 119 28.41 8.84 -5.54
N ILE A 120 28.23 7.62 -6.05
CA ILE A 120 26.92 6.93 -6.02
C ILE A 120 26.45 6.75 -4.57
N ALA A 121 27.32 6.36 -3.64
CA ALA A 121 26.96 6.20 -2.23
C ALA A 121 26.58 7.55 -1.58
N SER A 122 27.22 8.65 -1.97
CA SER A 122 26.84 10.00 -1.54
C SER A 122 25.49 10.43 -2.12
N VAL A 123 25.25 10.21 -3.42
CA VAL A 123 23.95 10.50 -4.07
C VAL A 123 22.82 9.69 -3.43
N ALA A 124 23.05 8.40 -3.18
CA ALA A 124 22.06 7.49 -2.60
C ALA A 124 21.53 7.97 -1.24
N GLN A 125 22.37 8.65 -0.45
CA GLN A 125 21.97 9.20 0.86
C GLN A 125 21.07 10.44 0.74
N LEU A 126 21.10 11.14 -0.39
CA LEU A 126 20.28 12.31 -0.66
C LEU A 126 18.92 11.95 -1.28
N LEU A 127 18.83 10.78 -1.91
CA LEU A 127 17.62 10.32 -2.57
C LEU A 127 16.63 9.72 -1.57
N LYS A 128 15.38 10.16 -1.65
CA LYS A 128 14.28 9.63 -0.83
C LYS A 128 13.39 8.72 -1.67
N PRO A 129 13.06 7.52 -1.19
CA PRO A 129 12.14 6.65 -1.89
C PRO A 129 10.71 7.19 -1.81
N ARG A 130 9.97 7.13 -2.93
CA ARG A 130 8.55 7.50 -2.97
C ARG A 130 7.77 6.53 -3.84
N SER A 131 6.75 5.91 -3.26
CA SER A 131 5.80 5.05 -3.98
C SER A 131 4.52 5.82 -4.29
N VAL A 132 4.00 5.68 -5.51
CA VAL A 132 2.77 6.35 -5.97
C VAL A 132 1.89 5.32 -6.67
N SER A 133 0.62 5.20 -6.25
CA SER A 133 -0.36 4.33 -6.92
C SER A 133 -0.82 4.91 -8.26
N ALA A 134 -1.26 4.05 -9.17
CA ALA A 134 -1.79 4.47 -10.48
C ALA A 134 -2.88 5.56 -10.39
N ASN A 135 -2.97 6.40 -11.42
CA ASN A 135 -3.92 7.50 -11.58
C ASN A 135 -3.84 8.61 -10.51
N GLN A 136 -2.67 8.80 -9.90
CA GLN A 136 -2.40 9.89 -8.95
C GLN A 136 -1.55 10.98 -9.61
N ALA A 137 -1.89 12.25 -9.35
CA ALA A 137 -1.05 13.39 -9.70
C ALA A 137 0.19 13.43 -8.78
N ILE A 138 1.38 13.32 -9.35
CA ILE A 138 2.65 13.34 -8.62
C ILE A 138 3.08 14.78 -8.34
N VAL A 139 2.98 15.64 -9.36
CA VAL A 139 3.17 17.10 -9.29
C VAL A 139 2.06 17.77 -10.07
N ARG A 140 1.69 19.01 -9.71
CA ARG A 140 0.70 19.81 -10.44
C ARG A 140 1.33 21.06 -11.03
N ARG A 141 0.88 21.43 -12.22
CA ARG A 141 1.27 22.68 -12.88
C ARG A 141 0.99 23.88 -11.97
N GLY A 142 1.96 24.79 -11.86
CA GLY A 142 1.87 25.99 -11.04
C GLY A 142 2.30 25.82 -9.58
N ASP A 143 2.48 24.59 -9.10
CA ASP A 143 3.03 24.35 -7.76
C ASP A 143 4.48 24.82 -7.66
N ILE A 144 4.95 25.11 -6.45
CA ILE A 144 6.36 25.42 -6.21
C ILE A 144 7.17 24.14 -6.44
N ALA A 145 8.30 24.26 -7.16
CA ALA A 145 9.19 23.13 -7.35
C ALA A 145 10.15 22.98 -6.17
N ASP A 146 10.04 21.85 -5.49
CA ASP A 146 10.76 21.47 -4.29
C ASP A 146 11.62 20.21 -4.48
N SER A 147 11.47 19.51 -5.60
CA SER A 147 12.15 18.24 -5.89
C SER A 147 12.12 17.85 -7.37
N MET A 148 13.01 16.95 -7.79
CA MET A 148 12.87 16.18 -9.03
C MET A 148 12.69 14.68 -8.72
N TYR A 149 12.26 13.93 -9.74
CA TYR A 149 11.87 12.53 -9.59
C TYR A 149 12.54 11.66 -10.65
N PHE A 150 13.10 10.53 -10.24
CA PHE A 150 13.64 9.48 -11.11
C PHE A 150 12.71 8.26 -11.09
N ILE A 151 12.37 7.72 -12.26
CA ILE A 151 11.43 6.62 -12.39
C ILE A 151 12.18 5.29 -12.32
N MET A 152 11.98 4.58 -11.22
CA MET A 152 12.64 3.28 -10.98
C MET A 152 11.79 2.12 -11.46
N GLU A 153 10.47 2.26 -11.42
CA GLU A 153 9.50 1.32 -11.94
C GLU A 153 8.20 2.07 -12.23
N GLY A 154 7.46 1.60 -13.24
CA GLY A 154 6.18 2.17 -13.65
C GLY A 154 6.30 3.18 -14.78
N GLU A 155 5.16 3.77 -15.13
CA GLU A 155 5.01 4.74 -16.20
C GLU A 155 4.25 5.96 -15.71
N VAL A 156 4.68 7.15 -16.14
CA VAL A 156 4.02 8.42 -15.87
C VAL A 156 3.76 9.17 -17.17
N GLU A 157 2.75 10.03 -17.15
CA GLU A 157 2.39 10.90 -18.26
C GLU A 157 2.49 12.36 -17.82
N VAL A 158 3.25 13.14 -18.57
CA VAL A 158 3.35 14.59 -18.43
C VAL A 158 2.25 15.22 -19.29
N ASP A 159 1.34 15.92 -18.64
CA ASP A 159 0.21 16.59 -19.28
C ASP A 159 0.68 17.90 -19.94
N LEU A 160 1.11 17.76 -21.20
CA LEU A 160 1.44 18.85 -22.10
C LEU A 160 0.39 18.87 -23.21
N THR A 161 -0.57 19.79 -23.13
CA THR A 161 -1.59 19.94 -24.17
C THR A 161 -0.98 20.64 -25.39
N PRO A 162 -1.13 20.12 -26.63
CA PRO A 162 -2.00 19.00 -27.05
C PRO A 162 -1.32 17.62 -27.13
N SER A 163 -0.02 17.51 -26.90
CA SER A 163 0.75 16.27 -27.07
C SER A 163 1.37 15.79 -25.74
N PRO A 164 0.69 14.92 -24.98
CA PRO A 164 1.23 14.41 -23.73
C PRO A 164 2.50 13.57 -23.95
N ILE A 165 3.43 13.65 -23.01
CA ILE A 165 4.70 12.92 -23.06
C ILE A 165 4.67 11.80 -22.03
N ARG A 166 4.95 10.56 -22.45
CA ARG A 166 5.07 9.42 -21.54
C ARG A 166 6.52 9.18 -21.17
N LEU A 167 6.76 8.98 -19.88
CA LEU A 167 8.06 8.66 -19.31
C LEU A 167 7.97 7.31 -18.61
N LYS A 168 9.00 6.49 -18.78
CA LYS A 168 9.07 5.10 -18.28
C LYS A 168 10.28 4.91 -17.37
N GLN A 169 10.48 3.68 -16.90
CA GLN A 169 11.64 3.29 -16.12
C GLN A 169 12.96 3.78 -16.76
N GLY A 170 13.78 4.45 -15.96
CA GLY A 170 15.05 5.06 -16.37
C GLY A 170 14.94 6.54 -16.70
N ASP A 171 13.74 7.04 -17.04
CA ASP A 171 13.49 8.46 -17.26
C ASP A 171 13.34 9.21 -15.93
N TYR A 172 13.37 10.54 -16.01
CA TYR A 172 13.20 11.45 -14.88
C TYR A 172 12.43 12.70 -15.29
N PHE A 173 11.85 13.40 -14.31
CA PHE A 173 11.10 14.63 -14.53
C PHE A 173 11.22 15.61 -13.35
N GLY A 174 10.87 16.87 -13.62
CA GLY A 174 10.86 17.96 -12.63
C GLY A 174 12.13 18.80 -12.61
N GLU A 175 13.10 18.48 -13.47
CA GLU A 175 14.38 19.17 -13.63
C GLU A 175 14.25 20.63 -14.09
N ILE A 176 13.29 20.91 -14.99
CA ILE A 176 13.12 22.25 -15.58
C ILE A 176 12.93 23.30 -14.48
N ALA A 177 12.10 22.97 -13.50
CA ALA A 177 11.76 23.91 -12.45
C ALA A 177 12.86 24.08 -11.39
N LEU A 178 13.78 23.10 -11.28
CA LEU A 178 14.96 23.20 -10.40
C LEU A 178 16.06 24.06 -11.00
N VAL A 179 16.26 24.00 -12.31
CA VAL A 179 17.30 24.79 -13.01
C VAL A 179 16.93 26.27 -13.05
N ASP A 180 15.67 26.57 -13.38
CA ASP A 180 15.21 27.95 -13.60
C ASP A 180 14.64 28.62 -12.34
N ASN A 181 14.55 27.89 -11.21
CA ASN A 181 13.91 28.34 -9.96
C ASN A 181 12.47 28.86 -10.18
N ILE A 182 11.70 28.10 -10.97
CA ILE A 182 10.31 28.44 -11.36
C ILE A 182 9.29 27.48 -10.73
N ARG A 183 8.00 27.75 -10.98
CA ARG A 183 6.89 26.84 -10.68
C ARG A 183 6.88 25.65 -11.64
N ARG A 184 6.23 24.54 -11.25
CA ARG A 184 6.02 23.36 -12.10
C ARG A 184 5.38 23.77 -13.43
N THR A 185 6.00 23.40 -14.54
CA THR A 185 5.55 23.76 -15.89
C THR A 185 4.37 22.91 -16.38
N ALA A 186 4.25 21.68 -15.88
CA ALA A 186 3.21 20.72 -16.24
C ALA A 186 2.74 19.91 -15.03
N THR A 187 1.58 19.26 -15.18
CA THR A 187 1.08 18.24 -14.25
C THR A 187 1.59 16.89 -14.70
N VAL A 188 1.99 16.02 -13.76
CA VAL A 188 2.45 14.67 -14.08
C VAL A 188 1.57 13.67 -13.34
N PHE A 189 1.02 12.71 -14.08
CA PHE A 189 0.17 11.64 -13.54
C PHE A 189 0.88 10.30 -13.63
N SER A 190 0.69 9.45 -12.63
CA SER A 190 1.06 8.04 -12.70
C SER A 190 0.05 7.28 -13.56
N LEU A 191 0.52 6.52 -14.54
CA LEU A 191 -0.31 5.61 -15.33
C LEU A 191 -0.41 4.22 -14.67
N THR A 192 0.66 3.80 -14.02
CA THR A 192 0.74 2.55 -13.24
C THR A 192 1.16 2.84 -11.80
N ASP A 193 1.20 1.82 -10.94
CA ASP A 193 1.96 1.93 -9.70
C ASP A 193 3.41 2.26 -10.05
N CYS A 194 3.97 3.29 -9.40
CA CYS A 194 5.29 3.84 -9.67
C CYS A 194 6.16 3.80 -8.42
N ARG A 195 7.42 3.39 -8.60
CA ARG A 195 8.50 3.57 -7.61
C ARG A 195 9.42 4.67 -8.10
N LEU A 196 9.58 5.72 -7.30
CA LEU A 196 10.33 6.91 -7.65
C LEU A 196 11.46 7.14 -6.63
N LEU A 197 12.58 7.68 -7.10
CA LEU A 197 13.56 8.34 -6.24
C LEU A 197 13.32 9.85 -6.31
N VAL A 198 13.29 10.50 -5.16
CA VAL A 198 13.06 11.95 -5.04
C VAL A 198 14.36 12.61 -4.62
N LEU A 199 14.77 13.66 -5.33
CA LEU A 199 15.87 14.53 -4.94
C LEU A 199 15.31 15.93 -4.67
N GLU A 200 15.45 16.41 -3.44
CA GLU A 200 14.96 17.73 -3.04
C GLU A 200 15.87 18.85 -3.58
N THR A 201 15.32 20.03 -3.83
CA THR A 201 16.07 21.18 -4.37
C THR A 201 17.30 21.53 -3.52
N VAL A 202 17.18 21.41 -2.20
CA VAL A 202 18.27 21.69 -1.25
C VAL A 202 19.45 20.72 -1.41
N ASP A 203 19.16 19.48 -1.77
CA ASP A 203 20.17 18.44 -1.98
C ASP A 203 20.65 18.42 -3.44
N PHE A 204 19.82 18.86 -4.39
CA PHE A 204 20.19 19.05 -5.79
C PHE A 204 21.37 20.01 -5.94
N GLY A 205 21.33 21.17 -5.28
CA GLY A 205 22.43 22.15 -5.33
C GLY A 205 23.75 21.53 -4.86
N ARG A 206 23.72 20.86 -3.71
CA ARG A 206 24.89 20.14 -3.16
C ARG A 206 25.43 19.09 -4.13
N LEU A 207 24.55 18.36 -4.78
CA LEU A 207 24.92 17.31 -5.73
C LEU A 207 25.56 17.91 -6.99
N THR A 208 24.98 18.98 -7.54
CA THR A 208 25.51 19.65 -8.74
C THR A 208 26.83 20.38 -8.49
N ASP A 209 27.09 20.82 -7.26
CA ASP A 209 28.37 21.43 -6.89
C ASP A 209 29.48 20.37 -6.76
N GLN A 210 29.13 19.16 -6.31
CA GLN A 210 30.07 18.04 -6.19
C GLN A 210 30.34 17.35 -7.54
N ILE A 211 29.35 17.34 -8.44
CA ILE A 211 29.39 16.60 -9.71
C ILE A 211 28.98 17.54 -10.86
N PRO A 212 29.93 18.34 -11.40
CA PRO A 212 29.63 19.30 -12.46
C PRO A 212 29.06 18.66 -13.75
N GLU A 213 29.53 17.46 -14.10
CA GLU A 213 29.04 16.72 -15.28
C GLU A 213 27.54 16.43 -15.20
N LEU A 214 27.04 16.15 -13.99
CA LEU A 214 25.62 15.91 -13.75
C LEU A 214 24.80 17.18 -13.97
N LYS A 215 25.34 18.33 -13.54
CA LYS A 215 24.70 19.64 -13.74
C LYS A 215 24.52 19.95 -15.22
N GLU A 216 25.55 19.71 -16.03
CA GLU A 216 25.52 19.95 -17.48
C GLU A 216 24.46 19.08 -18.17
N GLU A 217 24.41 17.78 -17.87
CA GLU A 217 23.44 16.84 -18.46
C GLU A 217 21.99 17.21 -18.12
N ILE A 218 21.73 17.58 -16.86
CA ILE A 218 20.40 17.99 -16.40
C ILE A 218 19.99 19.33 -17.03
N THR A 219 20.92 20.28 -17.12
CA THR A 219 20.66 21.60 -17.74
C THR A 219 20.34 21.44 -19.23
N ARG A 220 21.11 20.62 -19.96
CA ARG A 220 20.83 20.32 -21.37
C ARG A 220 19.44 19.71 -21.56
N THR A 221 19.11 18.71 -20.76
CA THR A 221 17.80 18.03 -20.86
C THR A 221 16.65 18.98 -20.52
N ALA A 222 16.85 19.89 -19.56
CA ALA A 222 15.88 20.92 -19.21
C ALA A 222 15.63 21.90 -20.38
N GLU A 223 16.68 22.33 -21.08
CA GLU A 223 16.58 23.20 -22.26
C GLU A 223 15.84 22.52 -23.43
N GLU A 224 16.18 21.27 -23.73
CA GLU A 224 15.54 20.48 -24.79
C GLU A 224 14.02 20.34 -24.54
N ARG A 225 13.63 19.95 -23.32
CA ARG A 225 12.22 19.73 -22.97
C ARG A 225 11.42 21.02 -22.83
N ARG A 226 12.07 22.13 -22.45
CA ARG A 226 11.44 23.45 -22.41
C ARG A 226 11.02 23.91 -23.80
N SER A 227 11.78 23.59 -24.85
CA SER A 227 11.41 23.95 -26.21
C SER A 227 10.09 23.31 -26.69
N VAL A 228 9.64 22.28 -25.99
CA VAL A 228 8.44 21.48 -26.30
C VAL A 228 7.23 21.84 -25.41
N SER A 229 7.44 22.59 -24.30
CA SER A 229 6.38 22.98 -23.34
C SER A 229 5.82 24.37 -23.60
#